data_AF-A0AAV5NN45-F1
#
_entry.id   AF-A0AAV5NN45-F1
#
_cell.length_a   1.000
_cell.length_b   1.000
_cell.length_c   1.000
_cell.angle_alpha   90.00
_cell.angle_beta   90.00
_cell.angle_gamma   90.00
#
_symmetry.space_group_name_H-M   'P 1'
#
loop_
_entity.id
_entity.type
_entity.pdbx_description
1 polymer ?
#
loop_
_entity_poly.entity_id
_entity_poly.type
_entity_poly.pdbx_seq_one_letter_code
_entity_poly.pdbx_strand_id
1 'polypeptide(L)'
;MAVKQRGFTLVESIIAIIVLGISMSVLLSILFPRVQNSAHSQYEVRASILAQSIMTEILARGFDHVSDPNGSIIRCDETGAPTCTVTLGPETGETTATFNDVDDYIGCWHTNNNASDCVLNARGSLNDIFGSNIANDYPNFRTEVAVVYVPSSDLGFADSLHRYKRITLTVIAGQYGEFRFSAYKGNY
;
A
#
# COMPACT_ATOMS: atom_id res chain seq x y z
N MET A 1 -72.29 0.15 -18.16
CA MET A 1 -72.15 0.48 -16.72
C MET A 1 -71.06 1.55 -16.63
N ALA A 2 -71.43 2.82 -16.45
CA ALA A 2 -70.46 3.92 -16.45
C ALA A 2 -69.76 4.01 -15.08
N VAL A 3 -68.44 3.89 -15.09
CA VAL A 3 -67.62 4.03 -13.88
C VAL A 3 -67.59 5.52 -13.50
N LYS A 4 -68.10 5.85 -12.31
CA LYS A 4 -68.13 7.21 -11.78
C LYS A 4 -66.70 7.61 -11.39
N GLN A 5 -66.04 8.47 -12.17
CA GLN A 5 -64.72 9.00 -11.79
C GLN A 5 -64.86 9.82 -10.50
N ARG A 6 -64.17 9.38 -9.45
CA ARG A 6 -64.02 10.13 -8.20
C ARG A 6 -62.76 10.98 -8.33
N GLY A 7 -62.91 12.30 -8.24
CA GLY A 7 -61.78 13.23 -8.19
C GLY A 7 -61.05 13.17 -6.84
N PHE A 8 -59.81 13.63 -6.81
CA PHE A 8 -59.01 13.77 -5.60
C PHE A 8 -59.50 14.94 -4.74
N THR A 9 -59.42 14.79 -3.42
CA THR A 9 -59.66 15.91 -2.50
C THR A 9 -58.39 16.76 -2.35
N LEU A 10 -58.55 18.06 -2.07
CA LEU A 10 -57.41 18.96 -1.86
C LEU A 10 -56.49 18.46 -0.73
N VAL A 11 -57.06 17.87 0.33
CA VAL A 11 -56.31 17.29 1.45
C VAL A 11 -55.47 16.09 1.03
N GLU A 12 -56.01 15.22 0.17
CA GLU A 12 -55.30 14.03 -0.33
C GLU A 12 -54.08 14.41 -1.18
N SER A 13 -54.22 15.43 -2.05
CA SER A 13 -53.10 15.95 -2.83
C SER A 13 -52.01 16.59 -1.95
N ILE A 14 -52.38 17.29 -0.87
CA ILE A 14 -51.41 17.85 0.08
C ILE A 14 -50.63 16.73 0.77
N ILE A 15 -51.33 15.70 1.28
CA ILE A 15 -50.67 14.55 1.93
C ILE A 15 -49.73 13.85 0.96
N ALA A 16 -50.15 13.66 -0.31
CA ALA A 16 -49.30 13.04 -1.33
C ALA A 16 -48.00 13.82 -1.58
N ILE A 17 -48.07 15.16 -1.70
CA ILE A 17 -46.88 16.00 -1.91
C ILE A 17 -45.94 15.95 -0.69
N ILE A 18 -46.49 15.94 0.53
CA ILE A 18 -45.68 15.81 1.76
C ILE A 18 -44.95 14.47 1.79
N VAL A 19 -45.66 13.37 1.52
CA VAL A 19 -45.07 12.01 1.53
C VAL A 19 -44.00 11.87 0.44
N LEU A 20 -44.25 12.39 -0.76
CA LEU A 20 -43.26 12.41 -1.85
C LEU A 20 -42.04 13.26 -1.50
N GLY A 21 -42.24 14.41 -0.86
CA GLY A 21 -41.16 15.29 -0.40
C GLY A 21 -40.25 14.61 0.62
N ILE A 22 -40.83 13.95 1.63
CA ILE A 22 -40.09 13.19 2.64
C ILE A 22 -39.33 12.02 1.98
N SER A 23 -40.00 11.29 1.08
CA SER A 23 -39.39 10.16 0.37
C SER A 23 -38.19 10.58 -0.47
N MET A 24 -38.31 11.70 -1.21
CA MET A 24 -37.20 12.24 -2.00
C MET A 24 -36.05 12.71 -1.11
N SER A 25 -36.34 13.33 0.04
CA SER A 25 -35.30 13.75 0.99
C SER A 25 -34.48 12.56 1.50
N VAL A 26 -35.15 11.48 1.91
CA VAL A 26 -34.48 10.24 2.35
C VAL A 26 -33.63 9.63 1.23
N LEU A 27 -34.16 9.58 0.00
CA LEU A 27 -33.43 9.06 -1.16
C LEU A 27 -32.15 9.87 -1.42
N LEU A 28 -32.24 11.20 -1.40
CA LEU A 28 -31.09 12.08 -1.60
C LEU A 28 -30.02 11.89 -0.51
N SER A 29 -30.44 11.73 0.76
CA SER A 29 -29.51 11.47 1.88
C SER A 29 -28.76 10.15 1.73
N ILE A 30 -29.33 9.14 1.06
CA ILE A 30 -28.68 7.86 0.82
C ILE A 30 -27.80 7.90 -0.45
N LEU A 31 -28.20 8.64 -1.48
CA LEU A 31 -27.50 8.70 -2.77
C LEU A 31 -26.22 9.54 -2.73
N PHE A 32 -26.27 10.72 -2.11
CA PHE A 32 -25.12 11.65 -2.07
C PHE A 32 -23.82 11.05 -1.49
N PRO A 33 -23.82 10.43 -0.29
CA PRO A 33 -22.59 9.88 0.27
C PRO A 33 -22.01 8.71 -0.55
N ARG A 34 -22.85 7.99 -1.32
CA ARG A 34 -22.37 6.87 -2.18
C ARG A 34 -21.51 7.35 -3.35
N VAL A 35 -21.79 8.53 -3.89
CA VAL A 35 -21.01 9.10 -5.00
C VAL A 35 -19.62 9.55 -4.54
N GLN A 36 -19.48 10.02 -3.30
CA GLN A 36 -18.18 10.39 -2.75
C GLN A 36 -17.34 9.15 -2.41
N ASN A 37 -17.96 8.13 -1.83
CA ASN A 37 -17.28 6.89 -1.45
C ASN A 37 -16.80 6.06 -2.66
N SER A 38 -17.41 6.21 -3.83
CA SER A 38 -16.97 5.48 -5.03
C SER A 38 -15.59 5.87 -5.51
N ALA A 39 -15.20 7.15 -5.37
CA ALA A 39 -13.85 7.60 -5.72
C ALA A 39 -12.81 6.97 -4.77
N HIS A 40 -13.06 7.01 -3.46
CA HIS A 40 -12.17 6.44 -2.45
C HIS A 40 -11.90 4.94 -2.69
N SER A 41 -12.95 4.15 -2.97
CA SER A 41 -12.81 2.71 -3.25
C SER A 41 -11.93 2.41 -4.46
N GLN A 42 -11.97 3.25 -5.51
CA GLN A 42 -11.09 3.09 -6.67
C GLN A 42 -9.62 3.32 -6.31
N TYR A 43 -9.32 4.32 -5.47
CA TYR A 43 -7.95 4.60 -5.02
C TYR A 43 -7.41 3.52 -4.09
N GLU A 44 -8.24 2.95 -3.24
CA GLU A 44 -7.88 1.82 -2.38
C GLU A 44 -7.50 0.58 -3.20
N VAL A 45 -8.30 0.23 -4.22
CA VAL A 45 -7.99 -0.89 -5.13
C VAL A 45 -6.67 -0.64 -5.85
N ARG A 46 -6.47 0.57 -6.40
CA ARG A 46 -5.21 0.94 -7.05
C ARG A 46 -4.01 0.86 -6.10
N ALA A 47 -4.15 1.36 -4.88
CA ALA A 47 -3.11 1.28 -3.84
C ALA A 47 -2.75 -0.17 -3.52
N SER A 48 -3.74 -1.07 -3.45
CA SER A 48 -3.51 -2.50 -3.21
C SER A 48 -2.78 -3.20 -4.36
N ILE A 49 -3.11 -2.88 -5.61
CA ILE A 49 -2.45 -3.45 -6.80
C ILE A 49 -1.00 -2.96 -6.87
N LEU A 50 -0.78 -1.67 -6.64
CA LEU A 50 0.55 -1.08 -6.57
C LEU A 50 1.37 -1.71 -5.43
N ALA A 51 0.78 -1.85 -4.25
CA ALA A 51 1.42 -2.47 -3.11
C ALA A 51 1.83 -3.92 -3.40
N GLN A 52 0.94 -4.70 -4.03
CA GLN A 52 1.24 -6.07 -4.41
C GLN A 52 2.38 -6.15 -5.42
N SER A 53 2.40 -5.25 -6.41
CA SER A 53 3.47 -5.18 -7.40
C SER A 53 4.83 -4.92 -6.74
N ILE A 54 4.92 -3.86 -5.93
CA ILE A 54 6.16 -3.47 -5.24
C ILE A 54 6.58 -4.55 -4.24
N MET A 55 5.65 -5.08 -3.46
CA MET A 55 5.95 -6.13 -2.48
C MET A 55 6.48 -7.39 -3.16
N THR A 56 5.94 -7.76 -4.31
CA THR A 56 6.41 -8.92 -5.08
C THR A 56 7.85 -8.68 -5.58
N GLU A 57 8.14 -7.47 -6.05
CA GLU A 57 9.50 -7.11 -6.46
C GLU A 57 10.50 -7.18 -5.30
N ILE A 58 10.17 -6.56 -4.15
CA ILE A 58 11.02 -6.57 -2.95
C ILE A 58 11.25 -8.02 -2.49
N LEU A 59 10.19 -8.82 -2.34
CA LEU A 59 10.30 -10.19 -1.83
C LEU A 59 11.06 -11.14 -2.78
N ALA A 60 11.17 -10.79 -4.06
CA ALA A 60 11.95 -11.54 -5.04
C ALA A 60 13.47 -11.36 -4.87
N ARG A 61 13.92 -10.37 -4.09
CA ARG A 61 15.34 -10.14 -3.79
C ARG A 61 15.86 -11.04 -2.68
N GLY A 62 17.18 -11.04 -2.50
CA GLY A 62 17.87 -11.76 -1.44
C GLY A 62 17.44 -11.31 -0.05
N PHE A 63 17.77 -12.10 0.98
CA PHE A 63 17.57 -11.65 2.36
C PHE A 63 18.56 -10.56 2.75
N ASP A 64 19.81 -10.66 2.29
CA ASP A 64 20.92 -9.76 2.59
C ASP A 64 21.95 -9.83 1.46
N HIS A 65 22.66 -8.74 1.15
CA HIS A 65 23.70 -8.72 0.11
C HIS A 65 24.84 -9.72 0.34
N VAL A 66 25.11 -10.11 1.60
CA VAL A 66 26.13 -11.13 1.90
C VAL A 66 25.61 -12.57 1.73
N SER A 67 24.31 -12.73 1.53
CA SER A 67 23.70 -14.05 1.30
C SER A 67 23.93 -14.50 -0.14
N ASP A 68 24.25 -15.78 -0.33
CA ASP A 68 24.45 -16.33 -1.67
C ASP A 68 23.13 -16.30 -2.49
N PRO A 69 23.08 -15.58 -3.63
CA PRO A 69 21.88 -15.52 -4.47
C PRO A 69 21.44 -16.88 -5.02
N ASN A 70 22.36 -17.85 -5.12
CA ASN A 70 22.10 -19.19 -5.64
C ASN A 70 21.68 -20.19 -4.54
N GLY A 71 21.59 -19.72 -3.29
CA GLY A 71 21.30 -20.55 -2.13
C GLY A 71 22.57 -21.24 -1.60
N SER A 72 23.07 -20.74 -0.47
CA SER A 72 24.11 -21.39 0.31
C SER A 72 23.47 -22.34 1.32
N ILE A 73 24.18 -23.41 1.71
CA ILE A 73 23.76 -24.29 2.82
C ILE A 73 23.79 -23.53 4.15
N ILE A 74 24.63 -22.48 4.25
CA ILE A 74 24.88 -21.71 5.46
C ILE A 74 24.34 -20.29 5.24
N ARG A 75 23.51 -19.83 6.17
CA ARG A 75 22.86 -18.51 6.16
C ARG A 75 23.79 -17.44 6.73
N CYS A 76 23.55 -16.17 6.41
CA CYS A 76 24.28 -15.10 7.10
C CYS A 76 24.01 -15.18 8.62
N ASP A 77 25.01 -14.82 9.43
CA ASP A 77 25.09 -15.02 10.89
C ASP A 77 25.24 -16.47 11.40
N GLU A 78 25.18 -17.49 10.55
CA GLU A 78 25.48 -18.86 10.98
C GLU A 78 26.99 -19.12 11.07
N THR A 79 27.37 -20.14 11.86
CA THR A 79 28.78 -20.47 12.08
C THR A 79 29.46 -20.88 10.76
N GLY A 80 30.45 -20.10 10.34
CA GLY A 80 31.17 -20.31 9.08
C GLY A 80 30.66 -19.49 7.90
N ALA A 81 29.63 -18.64 8.09
CA ALA A 81 29.16 -17.65 7.14
C ALA A 81 29.52 -16.22 7.56
N PRO A 82 29.50 -15.25 6.64
CA PRO A 82 29.61 -13.83 6.96
C PRO A 82 28.43 -13.39 7.85
N THR A 83 28.67 -12.33 8.63
CA THR A 83 27.62 -11.68 9.42
C THR A 83 26.63 -10.96 8.51
N CYS A 84 25.34 -11.01 8.83
CA CYS A 84 24.33 -10.23 8.12
C CYS A 84 24.57 -8.72 8.30
N THR A 85 24.00 -7.92 7.42
CA THR A 85 24.13 -6.46 7.45
C THR A 85 23.44 -5.88 8.68
N VAL A 86 24.18 -5.08 9.45
CA VAL A 86 23.66 -4.45 10.68
C VAL A 86 22.90 -3.17 10.37
N THR A 87 23.43 -2.37 9.44
CA THR A 87 22.81 -1.10 9.03
C THR A 87 21.98 -1.35 7.79
N LEU A 88 20.67 -1.50 7.97
CA LEU A 88 19.76 -1.76 6.87
C LEU A 88 19.65 -0.58 5.91
N GLY A 89 19.62 -0.89 4.63
CA GLY A 89 19.48 0.07 3.56
C GLY A 89 20.53 -0.13 2.46
N PRO A 90 20.34 0.52 1.32
CA PRO A 90 21.15 0.28 0.12
C PRO A 90 22.62 0.63 0.32
N GLU A 91 23.50 -0.24 -0.18
CA GLU A 91 24.94 -0.08 -0.04
C GLU A 91 25.48 1.09 -0.88
N THR A 92 26.73 1.48 -0.56
CA THR A 92 27.37 2.62 -1.21
C THR A 92 27.56 2.36 -2.70
N GLY A 93 26.91 3.19 -3.52
CA GLY A 93 27.00 3.12 -4.98
C GLY A 93 25.90 2.29 -5.63
N GLU A 94 25.01 1.70 -4.85
CA GLU A 94 23.87 0.99 -5.39
C GLU A 94 22.79 1.92 -5.94
N THR A 95 22.16 1.46 -7.01
CA THR A 95 21.02 2.09 -7.69
C THR A 95 19.89 1.07 -7.79
N THR A 96 18.67 1.51 -8.13
CA THR A 96 17.52 0.60 -8.29
C THR A 96 17.77 -0.57 -9.24
N ALA A 97 18.69 -0.43 -10.19
CA ALA A 97 19.08 -1.49 -11.12
C ALA A 97 20.06 -2.52 -10.54
N THR A 98 20.74 -2.18 -9.44
CA THR A 98 21.76 -3.03 -8.80
C THR A 98 21.30 -3.59 -7.45
N PHE A 99 20.12 -3.18 -6.97
CA PHE A 99 19.54 -3.70 -5.73
C PHE A 99 19.48 -5.22 -5.77
N ASN A 100 20.02 -5.84 -4.74
CA ASN A 100 20.27 -7.25 -4.66
C ASN A 100 19.53 -7.90 -3.47
N ASP A 101 19.11 -7.12 -2.47
CA ASP A 101 18.39 -7.59 -1.30
C ASP A 101 17.11 -6.77 -0.99
N VAL A 102 16.44 -7.10 0.11
CA VAL A 102 15.15 -6.51 0.49
C VAL A 102 15.27 -5.11 1.08
N ASP A 103 16.37 -4.77 1.76
CA ASP A 103 16.52 -3.50 2.45
C ASP A 103 17.05 -2.37 1.57
N ASP A 104 17.58 -2.69 0.40
CA ASP A 104 17.90 -1.71 -0.63
C ASP A 104 16.74 -0.77 -1.01
N TYR A 105 15.52 -1.27 -0.89
CA TYR A 105 14.30 -0.54 -1.22
C TYR A 105 13.87 0.45 -0.13
N ILE A 106 14.53 0.46 1.05
CA ILE A 106 14.18 1.35 2.17
C ILE A 106 14.20 2.81 1.71
N GLY A 107 13.10 3.50 2.00
CA GLY A 107 12.94 4.92 1.75
C GLY A 107 11.59 5.28 1.14
N CYS A 108 11.50 6.51 0.66
CA CYS A 108 10.30 7.07 0.06
C CYS A 108 10.44 7.18 -1.46
N TRP A 109 9.43 6.69 -2.18
CA TRP A 109 9.33 6.68 -3.64
C TRP A 109 8.05 7.39 -4.04
N HIS A 110 8.12 8.39 -4.92
CA HIS A 110 6.98 9.25 -5.23
C HIS A 110 6.80 9.51 -6.72
N THR A 111 5.56 9.73 -7.16
CA THR A 111 5.24 10.01 -8.57
C THR A 111 5.41 11.49 -8.94
N ASN A 112 5.20 12.38 -7.98
CA ASN A 112 5.42 13.83 -8.08
C ASN A 112 6.73 14.19 -7.35
N ASN A 113 7.54 15.11 -7.89
CA ASN A 113 8.87 15.49 -7.34
C ASN A 113 8.82 16.26 -6.00
N ASN A 114 7.94 15.87 -5.08
CA ASN A 114 7.73 16.49 -3.79
C ASN A 114 8.32 15.61 -2.69
N ALA A 115 9.65 15.54 -2.65
CA ALA A 115 10.39 14.86 -1.60
C ALA A 115 10.08 15.39 -0.18
N SER A 116 9.51 16.60 -0.07
CA SER A 116 9.09 17.22 1.19
C SER A 116 7.98 16.48 1.92
N ASP A 117 7.19 15.67 1.21
CA ASP A 117 6.04 14.96 1.78
C ASP A 117 6.40 13.56 2.29
N CYS A 118 7.65 13.16 2.12
CA CYS A 118 8.19 11.89 2.57
C CYS A 118 8.54 11.93 4.05
N VAL A 119 8.14 10.92 4.80
CA VAL A 119 8.57 10.71 6.19
C VAL A 119 9.96 10.04 6.23
N LEU A 120 10.21 9.12 5.31
CA LEU A 120 11.52 8.48 5.10
C LEU A 120 12.37 9.27 4.10
N ASN A 121 13.65 8.93 4.00
CA ASN A 121 14.55 9.52 3.01
C ASN A 121 14.01 9.31 1.59
N ALA A 122 13.80 10.39 0.85
CA ALA A 122 13.38 10.32 -0.55
C ALA A 122 14.48 9.66 -1.40
N ARG A 123 14.12 8.58 -2.10
CA ARG A 123 15.02 7.78 -2.95
C ARG A 123 14.90 8.14 -4.41
N GLY A 124 13.69 8.51 -4.85
CA GLY A 124 13.46 8.96 -6.21
C GLY A 124 12.04 8.73 -6.70
N SER A 125 11.92 8.64 -8.02
CA SER A 125 10.64 8.45 -8.69
C SER A 125 10.10 7.04 -8.47
N LEU A 126 8.78 6.96 -8.26
CA LEU A 126 8.06 5.70 -8.23
C LEU A 126 7.88 5.16 -9.66
N ASN A 127 8.43 3.98 -9.92
CA ASN A 127 8.36 3.29 -11.21
C ASN A 127 7.65 1.93 -11.06
N ASP A 128 7.24 1.33 -12.18
CA ASP A 128 6.79 -0.07 -12.19
C ASP A 128 7.97 -1.06 -12.15
N ILE A 129 7.63 -2.36 -12.12
CA ILE A 129 8.57 -3.49 -12.11
C ILE A 129 9.46 -3.56 -13.37
N PHE A 130 9.14 -2.81 -14.42
CA PHE A 130 9.93 -2.72 -15.65
C PHE A 130 10.76 -1.41 -15.69
N GLY A 131 10.74 -0.62 -14.61
CA GLY A 131 11.43 0.66 -14.52
C GLY A 131 10.75 1.78 -15.30
N SER A 132 9.50 1.60 -15.74
CA SER A 132 8.73 2.63 -16.44
C SER A 132 8.11 3.60 -15.43
N ASN A 133 8.09 4.88 -15.79
CA ASN A 133 7.47 5.91 -14.96
C ASN A 133 5.94 5.74 -14.93
N ILE A 134 5.36 5.63 -13.74
CA ILE A 134 3.93 5.40 -13.54
C ILE A 134 3.17 6.63 -13.03
N ALA A 135 3.76 7.83 -13.11
CA ALA A 135 3.18 9.05 -12.54
C ALA A 135 1.83 9.45 -13.18
N ASN A 136 1.59 9.08 -14.44
CA ASN A 136 0.32 9.34 -15.11
C ASN A 136 -0.80 8.39 -14.63
N ASP A 137 -0.46 7.14 -14.30
CA ASP A 137 -1.44 6.13 -13.85
C ASP A 137 -1.76 6.26 -12.35
N TYR A 138 -0.77 6.71 -11.57
CA TYR A 138 -0.84 6.89 -10.12
C TYR A 138 -0.48 8.32 -9.69
N PRO A 139 -1.22 9.35 -10.14
CA PRO A 139 -0.89 10.74 -9.81
C PRO A 139 -1.00 10.99 -8.30
N ASN A 140 0.03 11.62 -7.73
CA ASN A 140 0.17 11.93 -6.29
C ASN A 140 0.23 10.68 -5.39
N PHE A 141 0.60 9.53 -5.93
CA PHE A 141 0.96 8.39 -5.10
C PHE A 141 2.40 8.53 -4.61
N ARG A 142 2.59 8.17 -3.35
CA ARG A 142 3.91 7.90 -2.77
C ARG A 142 3.87 6.57 -2.03
N THR A 143 5.02 5.94 -1.93
CA THR A 143 5.20 4.70 -1.19
C THR A 143 6.40 4.81 -0.28
N GLU A 144 6.26 4.33 0.93
CA GLU A 144 7.33 4.29 1.92
C GLU A 144 7.61 2.84 2.28
N VAL A 145 8.86 2.43 2.09
CA VAL A 145 9.33 1.10 2.41
C VAL A 145 10.19 1.20 3.66
N ALA A 146 9.80 0.49 4.70
CA ALA A 146 10.60 0.32 5.90
C ALA A 146 10.87 -1.17 6.11
N VAL A 147 12.13 -1.53 6.31
CA VAL A 147 12.54 -2.90 6.63
C VAL A 147 13.20 -2.88 7.99
N VAL A 148 12.84 -3.84 8.84
CA VAL A 148 13.42 -4.01 10.17
C VAL A 148 13.67 -5.48 10.45
N TYR A 149 14.74 -5.80 11.17
CA TYR A 149 14.89 -7.13 11.73
C TYR A 149 13.81 -7.43 12.76
N VAL A 150 13.26 -8.63 12.70
CA VAL A 150 12.37 -9.12 13.74
C VAL A 150 13.23 -9.68 14.87
N PRO A 151 13.11 -9.16 16.10
CA PRO A 151 13.86 -9.67 17.24
C PRO A 151 13.60 -11.16 17.45
N SER A 152 14.65 -11.93 17.76
CA SER A 152 14.54 -13.36 18.08
C SER A 152 13.58 -13.62 19.25
N SER A 153 13.50 -12.68 20.21
CA SER A 153 12.56 -12.70 21.34
C SER A 153 11.09 -12.72 20.91
N ASP A 154 10.75 -11.96 19.87
CA ASP A 154 9.37 -11.85 19.36
C ASP A 154 8.93 -13.14 18.67
N LEU A 155 9.90 -13.96 18.27
CA LEU A 155 9.72 -15.24 17.59
C LEU A 155 9.87 -16.44 18.54
N GLY A 156 10.18 -16.21 19.82
CA GLY A 156 10.38 -17.26 20.82
C GLY A 156 11.74 -17.99 20.71
N PHE A 157 12.74 -17.38 20.08
CA PHE A 157 14.10 -17.91 20.00
C PHE A 157 15.04 -17.19 20.98
N ALA A 158 16.00 -17.93 21.54
CA ALA A 158 17.00 -17.43 22.47
C ALA A 158 18.40 -17.38 21.82
N ASP A 159 18.47 -16.90 20.59
CA ASP A 159 19.72 -16.65 19.86
C ASP A 159 19.82 -15.18 19.44
N SER A 160 20.99 -14.77 18.97
CA SER A 160 21.23 -13.43 18.42
C SER A 160 21.23 -13.43 16.89
N LEU A 161 20.55 -14.40 16.25
CA LEU A 161 20.58 -14.58 14.80
C LEU A 161 19.50 -13.76 14.12
N HIS A 162 19.85 -13.10 13.01
CA HIS A 162 18.87 -12.42 12.17
C HIS A 162 18.14 -13.43 11.28
N ARG A 163 16.96 -13.87 11.74
CA ARG A 163 16.16 -14.90 11.04
C ARG A 163 15.14 -14.33 10.07
N TYR A 164 14.57 -13.16 10.37
CA TYR A 164 13.52 -12.56 9.58
C TYR A 164 13.68 -11.04 9.51
N LYS A 165 13.41 -10.49 8.32
CA LYS A 165 13.21 -9.07 8.06
C LYS A 165 11.71 -8.86 7.84
N ARG A 166 11.11 -7.88 8.54
CA ARG A 166 9.73 -7.44 8.30
C ARG A 166 9.77 -6.23 7.36
N ILE A 167 9.17 -6.39 6.20
CA ILE A 167 8.98 -5.32 5.23
C ILE A 167 7.61 -4.69 5.51
N THR A 168 7.60 -3.39 5.77
CA THR A 168 6.38 -2.57 5.90
C THR A 168 6.32 -1.63 4.71
N LEU A 169 5.31 -1.80 3.87
CA LEU A 169 5.04 -0.96 2.72
C LEU A 169 3.82 -0.09 3.02
N THR A 170 4.03 1.21 3.02
CA THR A 170 2.98 2.21 3.22
C THR A 170 2.72 2.90 1.90
N VAL A 171 1.54 2.70 1.31
CA VAL A 171 1.11 3.38 0.08
C VAL A 171 0.19 4.54 0.46
N ILE A 172 0.57 5.75 0.09
CA ILE A 172 -0.21 6.96 0.33
C ILE A 172 -0.80 7.43 -1.00
N ALA A 173 -2.13 7.38 -1.11
CA ALA A 173 -2.90 7.76 -2.29
C ALA A 173 -3.33 9.25 -2.21
N GLY A 174 -2.38 10.16 -1.99
CA GLY A 174 -2.65 11.58 -1.80
C GLY A 174 -3.65 11.85 -0.68
N GLN A 175 -4.78 12.49 -1.01
CA GLN A 175 -5.86 12.81 -0.06
C GLN A 175 -6.79 11.63 0.28
N TYR A 176 -6.67 10.50 -0.43
CA TYR A 176 -7.56 9.34 -0.26
C TYR A 176 -7.07 8.36 0.82
N GLY A 177 -6.00 8.70 1.52
CA GLY A 177 -5.56 7.98 2.72
C GLY A 177 -4.26 7.20 2.55
N GLU A 178 -3.92 6.51 3.63
CA GLU A 178 -2.71 5.71 3.80
C GLU A 178 -3.10 4.24 3.97
N PHE A 179 -2.46 3.37 3.20
CA PHE A 179 -2.69 1.93 3.21
C PHE A 179 -1.38 1.21 3.56
N ARG A 180 -1.39 0.44 4.63
CA ARG A 180 -0.20 -0.25 5.16
C ARG A 180 -0.29 -1.74 4.90
N PHE A 181 0.78 -2.28 4.33
CA PHE A 181 0.97 -3.68 4.03
C PHE A 181 2.25 -4.18 4.72
N SER A 182 2.28 -5.44 5.10
CA SER A 182 3.47 -6.03 5.71
C SER A 182 3.71 -7.44 5.21
N ALA A 183 4.98 -7.76 5.02
CA ALA A 183 5.44 -9.10 4.66
C ALA A 183 6.72 -9.44 5.44
N TYR A 184 7.06 -10.71 5.45
CA TYR A 184 8.27 -11.21 6.09
C TYR A 184 9.15 -11.90 5.06
N LYS A 185 10.43 -11.57 5.08
CA LYS A 185 11.49 -12.30 4.35
C LYS A 185 12.28 -13.09 5.38
N GLY A 186 12.38 -14.40 5.18
CA GLY A 186 13.22 -15.27 5.99
C GLY A 186 14.65 -15.32 5.46
N ASN A 187 15.58 -15.52 6.37
CA ASN A 187 16.95 -15.91 6.09
C ASN A 187 16.97 -17.43 5.89
N TYR A 188 16.99 -17.88 4.64
CA TYR A 188 16.94 -19.30 4.29
C TYR A 188 17.92 -19.69 3.19
#